data_AF-A0A651G4G5-F1
#
_entry.id   AF-A0A651G4G5-F1
#
_cell.length_a   1.000
_cell.length_b   1.000
_cell.length_c   1.000
_cell.angle_alpha   90.00
_cell.angle_beta   90.00
_cell.angle_gamma   90.00
#
_symmetry.space_group_name_H-M   'P 1'
#
loop_
_entity.id
_entity.type
_entity.pdbx_description
1 polymer ?
#
loop_
_entity_poly.entity_id
_entity_poly.type
_entity_poly.pdbx_seq_one_letter_code
_entity_poly.pdbx_strand_id
1 'polypeptide(L)'
;MRREGGPVVPIDPMATTAAMMNLWRTTTFDIPFAYALYVNECMKRMFEQQCALMAYLAKARDVKDVAAAQAEFVEAAIDDMEESAATLARDVAVTLETARAS
;
A
#
# COMPACT_ATOMS: atom_id res chain seq x y z
N MET A 1 -34.76 -23.88 -37.59
CA MET A 1 -33.65 -23.00 -37.18
C MET A 1 -32.79 -23.74 -36.16
N ARG A 2 -31.61 -24.23 -36.57
CA ARG A 2 -30.63 -24.81 -35.64
C ARG A 2 -29.82 -23.65 -35.05
N ARG A 3 -29.75 -23.54 -33.73
CA ARG A 3 -28.80 -22.63 -33.07
C ARG A 3 -27.41 -23.27 -33.20
N GLU A 4 -26.53 -22.63 -33.95
CA GLU A 4 -25.12 -23.03 -34.02
C GLU A 4 -24.51 -22.90 -32.62
N GLY A 5 -23.94 -24.00 -32.14
CA GLY A 5 -23.12 -24.00 -30.93
C GLY A 5 -21.89 -23.17 -31.22
N GLY A 6 -21.80 -22.01 -30.57
CA GLY A 6 -20.56 -21.23 -30.54
C GLY A 6 -19.40 -22.10 -30.04
N PRO A 7 -18.15 -21.78 -30.42
CA PRO A 7 -16.99 -22.58 -30.07
C PRO A 7 -16.92 -22.77 -28.55
N VAL A 8 -16.96 -24.03 -28.10
CA VAL A 8 -16.61 -24.39 -26.73
C VAL A 8 -15.10 -24.19 -26.62
N VAL A 9 -14.69 -23.08 -26.03
CA VAL A 9 -13.28 -22.86 -25.66
C VAL A 9 -12.90 -23.96 -24.68
N PRO A 10 -11.87 -24.78 -24.95
CA PRO A 10 -11.42 -25.78 -24.00
C PRO A 10 -10.92 -25.07 -22.74
N ILE A 11 -11.60 -25.29 -21.61
CA ILE A 11 -11.07 -24.89 -20.31
C ILE A 11 -10.02 -25.94 -19.96
N ASP A 12 -8.75 -25.55 -19.87
CA ASP A 12 -7.71 -26.37 -19.25
C ASP A 12 -7.88 -26.31 -17.71
N PRO A 13 -8.32 -27.39 -17.06
CA PRO A 13 -8.56 -27.39 -15.62
C PRO A 13 -7.26 -27.22 -14.81
N MET A 14 -6.12 -27.65 -15.35
CA MET A 14 -4.83 -27.54 -14.67
C MET A 14 -4.33 -26.09 -14.68
N ALA A 15 -4.41 -25.42 -15.84
CA ALA A 15 -4.11 -24.00 -15.93
C ALA A 15 -5.04 -23.15 -15.06
N THR A 16 -6.33 -23.48 -15.05
CA THR A 16 -7.34 -22.79 -14.22
C THR A 16 -7.03 -22.95 -12.73
N THR A 17 -6.66 -24.15 -12.30
CA THR A 17 -6.32 -24.44 -10.89
C THR A 17 -5.03 -23.73 -10.47
N ALA A 18 -4.01 -23.70 -11.34
CA ALA A 18 -2.76 -22.99 -11.07
C ALA A 18 -3.00 -21.47 -10.88
N ALA A 19 -3.78 -20.85 -11.78
CA ALA A 19 -4.14 -19.44 -11.68
C ALA A 19 -4.94 -19.13 -10.41
N MET A 20 -5.90 -19.99 -10.05
CA MET A 20 -6.68 -19.84 -8.80
C MET A 20 -5.80 -19.96 -7.55
N MET A 21 -4.87 -20.91 -7.53
CA MET A 21 -3.95 -21.10 -6.40
C MET A 21 -2.96 -19.94 -6.27
N ASN A 22 -2.47 -19.40 -7.38
CA ASN A 22 -1.61 -18.22 -7.38
C ASN A 22 -2.36 -17.00 -6.84
N LEU A 23 -3.57 -16.75 -7.35
CA LEU A 23 -4.42 -15.66 -6.85
C LEU A 23 -4.69 -15.81 -5.34
N TRP A 24 -5.04 -17.02 -4.89
CA TRP A 24 -5.27 -17.30 -3.47
C TRP A 24 -4.02 -17.01 -2.63
N ARG A 25 -2.84 -17.45 -3.07
CA ARG A 25 -1.57 -17.19 -2.37
C ARG A 25 -1.29 -15.69 -2.27
N THR A 26 -1.46 -14.97 -3.37
CA THR A 26 -1.18 -13.54 -3.43
C THR A 26 -2.13 -12.73 -2.55
N THR A 27 -3.43 -13.03 -2.55
CA THR A 27 -4.40 -12.33 -1.70
C THR A 27 -4.27 -12.69 -0.22
N THR A 28 -3.83 -13.91 0.09
CA THR A 28 -3.75 -14.41 1.47
C THR A 28 -2.43 -14.05 2.15
N PHE A 29 -1.33 -14.00 1.38
CA PHE A 29 0.01 -13.82 1.95
C PHE A 29 0.72 -12.59 1.39
N ASP A 30 0.93 -12.50 0.08
CA ASP A 30 1.81 -11.47 -0.49
C ASP A 30 1.32 -10.05 -0.20
N ILE A 31 0.03 -9.78 -0.44
CA ILE A 31 -0.56 -8.46 -0.21
C ILE A 31 -0.52 -8.08 1.27
N PRO A 32 -0.94 -8.94 2.22
CA PRO A 32 -0.77 -8.64 3.65
C PRO A 32 0.68 -8.42 4.10
N PHE A 33 1.64 -9.18 3.58
CA PHE A 33 3.06 -8.98 3.92
C PHE A 33 3.60 -7.67 3.35
N ALA A 34 3.28 -7.35 2.10
CA ALA A 34 3.62 -6.06 1.51
C ALA A 34 3.03 -4.90 2.32
N TYR A 35 1.76 -5.01 2.72
CA TYR A 35 1.10 -4.04 3.58
C TYR A 35 1.81 -3.88 4.95
N ALA A 36 2.20 -4.98 5.59
CA ALA A 36 2.88 -4.92 6.88
C ALA A 36 4.26 -4.23 6.77
N LEU A 37 5.03 -4.54 5.73
CA LEU A 37 6.31 -3.87 5.45
C LEU A 37 6.10 -2.38 5.20
N TYR A 38 5.07 -2.05 4.42
CA TYR A 38 4.68 -0.70 4.10
C TYR A 38 4.37 0.14 5.36
N VAL A 39 3.54 -0.40 6.25
CA VAL A 39 3.18 0.25 7.52
C VAL A 39 4.41 0.44 8.40
N ASN A 40 5.30 -0.54 8.46
CA ASN A 40 6.55 -0.43 9.23
C ASN A 40 7.44 0.72 8.74
N GLU A 41 7.59 0.89 7.42
CA GLU A 41 8.35 2.01 6.87
C GLU A 41 7.70 3.37 7.16
N CYS A 42 6.37 3.46 7.03
CA CYS A 42 5.64 4.69 7.37
C CYS A 42 5.79 5.05 8.85
N MET A 43 5.64 4.06 9.75
CA MET A 43 5.84 4.26 11.18
C MET A 43 7.26 4.69 11.52
N LYS A 44 8.27 4.13 10.84
CA LYS A 44 9.66 4.53 11.02
C LYS A 44 9.87 6.00 10.65
N ARG A 45 9.39 6.44 9.47
CA ARG A 45 9.52 7.84 9.04
C ARG A 45 8.80 8.80 9.97
N MET A 46 7.58 8.45 10.39
CA MET A 46 6.83 9.25 11.37
C MET A 46 7.59 9.37 12.69
N PHE A 47 8.21 8.29 13.17
CA PHE A 47 9.01 8.33 14.38
C PHE A 47 10.25 9.23 14.24
N GLU A 48 10.95 9.17 13.10
CA GLU A 48 12.09 10.05 12.80
C GLU A 48 11.68 11.53 12.79
N GLN A 49 10.54 11.85 12.16
CA GLN A 49 9.97 13.21 12.16
C GLN A 49 9.57 13.66 13.58
N GLN A 50 8.97 12.79 14.40
CA GLN A 50 8.65 13.10 15.80
C GLN A 50 9.91 13.36 16.63
N CYS A 51 10.96 12.58 16.45
CA CYS A 51 12.25 12.82 17.10
C CYS A 51 12.83 14.19 16.71
N ALA A 52 12.75 14.55 15.43
CA ALA A 52 13.20 15.86 14.93
C ALA A 52 12.38 17.00 15.55
N LEU A 53 11.06 16.86 15.61
CA LEU A 53 10.18 17.82 16.27
C LEU A 53 10.53 17.97 17.76
N MET A 54 10.67 16.86 18.49
CA MET A 54 11.05 16.90 19.91
C MET A 54 12.40 17.58 20.14
N ALA A 55 13.39 17.33 19.28
CA ALA A 55 14.69 18.00 19.34
C ALA A 55 14.61 19.50 19.07
N TYR A 56 13.71 19.93 18.17
CA TYR A 56 13.42 21.34 17.92
C TYR A 56 12.71 21.98 19.13
N LEU A 57 11.63 21.36 19.62
CA LEU A 57 10.84 21.84 20.75
C LEU A 57 11.67 22.00 22.02
N ALA A 58 12.63 21.11 22.27
CA ALA A 58 13.54 21.22 23.42
C ALA A 58 14.39 22.51 23.43
N LYS A 59 14.54 23.18 22.28
CA LYS A 59 15.31 24.43 22.12
C LYS A 59 14.44 25.66 21.92
N ALA A 60 13.13 25.47 21.69
CA ALA A 60 12.19 26.55 21.42
C ALA A 60 12.03 27.45 22.65
N ARG A 61 11.95 28.77 22.42
CA ARG A 61 11.79 29.78 23.48
C ARG A 61 10.48 30.55 23.39
N ASP A 62 9.77 30.44 22.27
CA ASP A 62 8.48 31.09 22.02
C ASP A 62 7.42 30.02 21.70
N VAL A 63 6.23 30.20 22.26
CA VAL A 63 5.05 29.37 21.99
C VAL A 63 4.63 29.47 20.52
N LYS A 64 4.88 30.61 19.86
CA LYS A 64 4.60 30.76 18.42
C LYS A 64 5.48 29.85 17.57
N ASP A 65 6.76 29.70 17.92
CA ASP A 65 7.69 28.82 17.24
C ASP A 65 7.30 27.34 17.41
N VAL A 66 6.79 26.99 18.61
CA VAL A 66 6.24 25.66 18.91
C VAL A 66 5.00 25.37 18.05
N ALA A 67 4.05 26.30 18.01
CA ALA A 67 2.82 26.13 17.24
C ALA A 67 3.08 26.01 15.73
N ALA A 68 4.01 26.83 15.19
CA ALA A 68 4.41 26.75 13.79
C ALA A 68 5.05 25.40 13.46
N ALA A 69 6.00 24.94 14.29
CA ALA A 69 6.66 23.65 14.07
C ALA A 69 5.72 22.45 14.20
N GLN A 70 4.74 22.51 15.10
CA GLN A 70 3.71 21.48 15.19
C GLN A 70 2.80 21.47 13.96
N ALA A 71 2.42 22.65 13.45
CA ALA A 71 1.60 22.75 12.24
C ALA A 71 2.36 22.17 11.02
N GLU A 72 3.62 22.56 10.82
CA GLU A 72 4.48 22.06 9.75
C GLU A 72 4.68 20.55 9.85
N PHE A 73 4.91 20.02 11.06
CA PHE A 73 5.01 18.58 11.28
C PHE A 73 3.72 17.84 10.90
N VAL A 74 2.55 18.36 11.29
CA VAL A 74 1.27 17.72 10.99
C VAL A 74 0.99 17.75 9.49
N GLU A 75 1.23 18.88 8.82
CA GLU A 75 1.05 19.00 7.37
C GLU A 75 1.96 18.02 6.61
N ALA A 76 3.26 18.01 6.93
CA ALA A 76 4.20 17.08 6.32
C ALA A 76 3.87 15.61 6.60
N ALA A 77 3.34 15.29 7.78
CA ALA A 77 2.92 13.93 8.13
C ALA A 77 1.65 13.52 7.36
N ILE A 78 0.71 14.43 7.13
CA ILE A 78 -0.49 14.16 6.32
C ILE A 78 -0.06 13.89 4.87
N ASP A 79 0.75 14.77 4.29
CA ASP A 79 1.23 14.63 2.91
C ASP A 79 1.98 13.30 2.70
N ASP A 80 2.91 12.95 3.61
CA ASP A 80 3.64 11.67 3.54
C ASP A 80 2.69 10.48 3.61
N MET A 81 1.64 10.53 4.45
CA MET A 81 0.67 9.44 4.60
C MET A 81 -0.26 9.33 3.39
N GLU A 82 -0.63 10.45 2.75
CA GLU A 82 -1.45 10.45 1.53
C GLU A 82 -0.69 9.91 0.32
N GLU A 83 0.54 10.39 0.09
CA GLU A 83 1.44 9.85 -0.95
C GLU A 83 1.68 8.36 -0.73
N SER A 84 1.86 8.01 0.55
CA SER A 84 2.07 6.65 0.98
C SER A 84 0.90 5.73 0.64
N ALA A 85 -0.32 6.13 1.02
CA ALA A 85 -1.52 5.37 0.73
C ALA A 85 -1.77 5.20 -0.77
N ALA A 86 -1.49 6.25 -1.56
CA ALA A 86 -1.61 6.19 -3.02
C ALA A 86 -0.64 5.20 -3.65
N THR A 87 0.61 5.14 -3.17
CA THR A 87 1.63 4.19 -3.64
C THR A 87 1.24 2.76 -3.30
N LEU A 88 0.85 2.50 -2.06
CA LEU A 88 0.39 1.18 -1.63
C LEU A 88 -0.82 0.69 -2.45
N ALA A 89 -1.82 1.55 -2.68
CA ALA A 89 -2.98 1.19 -3.48
C ALA A 89 -2.60 0.80 -4.92
N ARG A 90 -1.66 1.52 -5.54
CA ARG A 90 -1.12 1.21 -6.86
C ARG A 90 -0.40 -0.14 -6.86
N ASP A 91 0.47 -0.38 -5.89
CA ASP A 91 1.28 -1.60 -5.83
C ASP A 91 0.42 -2.85 -5.59
N VAL A 92 -0.62 -2.74 -4.76
CA VAL A 92 -1.61 -3.80 -4.56
C VAL A 92 -2.37 -4.09 -5.85
N ALA A 93 -2.77 -3.07 -6.60
CA ALA A 93 -3.46 -3.25 -7.87
C ALA A 93 -2.57 -3.98 -8.89
N VAL A 94 -1.33 -3.55 -9.06
CA VAL A 94 -0.34 -4.18 -9.95
C VAL A 94 -0.08 -5.63 -9.54
N THR A 95 0.04 -5.90 -8.23
CA THR A 95 0.26 -7.25 -7.70
C THR A 95 -0.92 -8.17 -8.02
N LEU A 96 -2.17 -7.68 -7.88
CA LEU A 96 -3.38 -8.42 -8.22
C LEU A 96 -3.50 -8.68 -9.72
N GLU A 97 -3.18 -7.69 -10.56
CA GLU A 97 -3.20 -7.83 -12.02
C GLU A 97 -2.17 -8.85 -12.49
N THR A 98 -0.96 -8.81 -11.93
CA THR A 98 0.11 -9.77 -12.22
C THR A 98 -0.29 -11.19 -11.83
N ALA A 99 -0.88 -11.37 -10.64
CA ALA A 99 -1.34 -12.68 -10.17
C ALA A 99 -2.49 -13.25 -11.01
N ARG A 100 -3.32 -12.40 -11.62
CA ARG A 100 -4.39 -12.81 -12.55
C ARG A 100 -3.88 -13.18 -13.94
N ALA A 101 -2.77 -12.57 -14.38
CA ALA A 101 -2.20 -12.77 -15.70
C ALA A 101 -1.20 -13.93 -15.79
N SER A 102 -0.79 -14.49 -14.64
CA SER A 102 0.16 -15.60 -14.51
C SER A 102 -0.55 -16.93 -14.32
#